data_AF-A0A3B9NVP6-F1
#
_entry.id   AF-A0A3B9NVP6-F1
#
_cell.length_a   1.000
_cell.length_b   1.000
_cell.length_c   1.000
_cell.angle_alpha   90.00
_cell.angle_beta   90.00
_cell.angle_gamma   90.00
#
_symmetry.space_group_name_H-M   'P 1'
#
loop_
_entity.id
_entity.type
_entity.pdbx_description
1 polymer ?
#
loop_
_entity_poly.entity_id
_entity_poly.type
_entity_poly.pdbx_seq_one_letter_code
_entity_poly.pdbx_strand_id
1 'polypeptide(L)' 'ICARSHAYLQGKAFVTPDDVQAVAFDALRHRLVLSFEAEAAGVTTDDVIERLLSRVATV' A
#
# COMPACT_ATOMS: atom_id res chain seq x y z
N ILE A 1 -2.92 -6.34 10.64
CA ILE A 1 -3.83 -7.50 10.51
C ILE A 1 -4.06 -7.86 9.04
N CYS A 2 -4.31 -6.88 8.16
CA CYS A 2 -4.55 -7.09 6.72
C CYS A 2 -3.57 -8.08 6.04
N ALA A 3 -2.25 -7.81 6.08
CA ALA A 3 -1.26 -8.68 5.43
C ALA A 3 -1.18 -10.10 6.03
N ARG A 4 -1.39 -10.23 7.35
CA ARG A 4 -1.48 -11.53 8.02
C ARG A 4 -2.72 -12.31 7.59
N SER A 5 -3.87 -11.65 7.54
CA SER A 5 -5.11 -12.26 7.07
C SER A 5 -4.99 -12.66 5.60
N HIS A 6 -4.39 -11.80 4.76
CA HIS A 6 -4.10 -12.11 3.37
C HIS A 6 -3.22 -13.36 3.22
N ALA A 7 -2.07 -13.40 3.90
CA ALA A 7 -1.17 -14.55 3.90
C ALA A 7 -1.86 -15.84 4.39
N TYR A 8 -2.64 -15.75 5.47
CA TYR A 8 -3.37 -16.88 6.02
C TYR A 8 -4.43 -17.43 5.05
N LEU A 9 -5.19 -16.55 4.40
CA LEU A 9 -6.17 -16.95 3.38
C LEU A 9 -5.52 -17.59 2.15
N GLN A 10 -4.25 -17.28 1.89
CA GLN A 10 -3.44 -17.95 0.87
C GLN A 10 -2.75 -19.24 1.37
N GLY A 11 -3.04 -19.70 2.59
CA GLY A 11 -2.45 -20.91 3.16
C GLY A 11 -0.98 -20.77 3.58
N LYS A 12 -0.44 -19.54 3.64
CA LYS A 12 0.94 -19.29 4.06
C LYS A 12 1.05 -19.34 5.59
N ALA A 13 2.14 -19.90 6.08
CA ALA A 13 2.43 -19.97 7.52
C ALA A 13 2.96 -18.64 8.09
N PHE A 14 3.46 -17.74 7.24
CA PHE A 14 4.02 -16.44 7.62
C PHE A 14 3.78 -15.41 6.53
N VAL A 15 3.92 -14.13 6.90
CA VAL A 15 3.73 -12.99 6.01
C VAL A 15 4.99 -12.75 5.19
N THR A 16 4.81 -12.54 3.88
CA THR A 16 5.87 -12.11 2.96
C THR A 16 5.71 -10.63 2.59
N PRO A 17 6.76 -9.96 2.08
CA PRO A 17 6.64 -8.59 1.57
C PRO A 17 5.51 -8.42 0.53
N ASP A 18 5.29 -9.40 -0.33
CA ASP A 18 4.20 -9.40 -1.32
C ASP A 18 2.83 -9.28 -0.67
N ASP A 19 2.61 -9.95 0.48
CA ASP A 19 1.35 -9.88 1.21
C ASP A 19 1.10 -8.48 1.80
N VAL A 20 2.16 -7.72 2.10
CA VAL A 20 2.06 -6.33 2.55
C VAL A 20 1.70 -5.43 1.37
N GLN A 21 2.35 -5.61 0.22
CA GLN A 21 2.07 -4.81 -0.98
C GLN A 21 0.66 -5.07 -1.52
N ALA A 22 0.20 -6.31 -1.50
CA ALA A 22 -1.13 -6.71 -1.97
C ALA A 22 -2.27 -5.97 -1.27
N VAL A 23 -2.08 -5.56 0.00
CA VAL A 23 -3.08 -4.86 0.80
C VAL A 23 -2.77 -3.37 1.00
N ALA A 24 -1.67 -2.87 0.43
CA ALA A 24 -1.14 -1.53 0.73
C ALA A 24 -2.11 -0.43 0.32
N PHE A 25 -2.70 -0.53 -0.88
CA PHE A 25 -3.65 0.47 -1.38
C PHE A 25 -4.88 0.56 -0.49
N ASP A 26 -5.56 -0.56 -0.22
CA ASP A 26 -6.77 -0.57 0.60
C ASP A 26 -6.51 -0.09 2.03
N ALA A 27 -5.33 -0.40 2.58
CA ALA A 27 -4.94 0.00 3.92
C ALA A 27 -4.56 1.49 4.03
N LEU A 28 -3.99 2.10 2.98
CA LEU A 28 -3.38 3.43 3.04
C LEU A 28 -4.19 4.54 2.35
N ARG A 29 -5.01 4.24 1.34
CA ARG A 29 -5.77 5.25 0.54
C ARG A 29 -6.54 6.26 1.38
N HIS A 30 -7.19 5.80 2.43
CA HIS A 30 -8.04 6.61 3.31
C HIS A 30 -7.28 7.17 4.53
N ARG A 31 -5.96 6.97 4.58
CA ARG A 31 -5.09 7.35 5.71
C ARG A 31 -4.05 8.41 5.33
N LEU A 32 -3.94 8.72 4.05
CA LEU A 32 -3.06 9.77 3.56
C LEU A 32 -3.90 11.02 3.30
N VAL A 33 -3.37 12.16 3.75
CA VAL A 33 -3.94 13.49 3.46
C VAL A 33 -2.96 14.18 2.53
N LEU A 34 -3.45 14.59 1.37
CA LEU A 34 -2.65 15.29 0.38
C LEU A 34 -2.52 16.77 0.76
N SER A 35 -1.41 17.39 0.35
CA SER A 35 -1.30 18.84 0.46
C SER A 35 -2.16 19.50 -0.62
N PHE A 36 -2.55 20.75 -0.38
CA PHE A 36 -3.35 21.52 -1.34
C PHE A 36 -2.66 21.61 -2.72
N GLU A 37 -1.34 21.78 -2.74
CA GLU A 37 -0.56 21.83 -3.97
C GLU A 37 -0.60 20.51 -4.74
N ALA A 38 -0.58 19.38 -4.04
CA ALA A 38 -0.67 18.05 -4.66
C ALA A 38 -2.06 17.81 -5.25
N GLU A 39 -3.12 18.16 -4.52
CA GLU A 39 -4.50 18.09 -5.02
C GLU A 39 -4.69 19.02 -6.23
N ALA A 40 -4.18 20.25 -6.19
CA ALA A 40 -4.24 21.20 -7.29
C ALA A 40 -3.47 20.72 -8.54
N ALA A 41 -2.40 19.94 -8.35
CA ALA A 41 -1.64 19.30 -9.42
C ALA A 41 -2.32 18.02 -9.96
N GLY A 42 -3.49 17.63 -9.43
CA GLY A 42 -4.21 16.42 -9.82
C GLY A 42 -3.59 15.12 -9.32
N VAL A 43 -2.69 15.19 -8.33
CA VAL A 43 -2.08 14.00 -7.72
C VAL A 43 -3.14 13.27 -6.91
N THR A 44 -3.25 11.97 -7.10
CA THR A 44 -4.13 11.10 -6.33
C THR A 44 -3.38 10.39 -5.23
N THR A 45 -4.13 9.90 -4.24
CA THR A 45 -3.55 9.09 -3.17
C THR A 45 -2.94 7.79 -3.70
N ASP A 46 -3.49 7.23 -4.78
CA ASP A 46 -2.96 6.02 -5.42
C ASP A 46 -1.60 6.30 -6.07
N ASP A 47 -1.41 7.46 -6.72
CA ASP A 47 -0.12 7.86 -7.28
C ASP A 47 0.97 7.94 -6.20
N VAL A 48 0.61 8.45 -5.01
CA VAL A 48 1.52 8.53 -3.87
C VAL A 48 1.86 7.13 -3.35
N ILE A 49 0.87 6.27 -3.19
CA ILE A 49 1.07 4.89 -2.70
C ILE A 49 1.97 4.11 -3.67
N GLU A 50 1.71 4.19 -4.97
CA GLU A 50 2.52 3.52 -6.00
C GLU A 50 3.97 4.00 -5.96
N ARG A 51 4.17 5.32 -5.85
CA ARG A 51 5.51 5.92 -5.75
C ARG A 51 6.24 5.56 -4.46
N LEU A 52 5.51 5.32 -3.37
CA LEU A 52 6.09 4.82 -2.11
C LEU A 52 6.50 3.36 -2.24
N LEU A 53 5.64 2.52 -2.82
CA LEU A 53 5.94 1.10 -3.05
C LEU A 53 7.14 0.92 -3.98
N SER A 54 7.26 1.75 -5.03
CA SER A 54 8.39 1.68 -5.97
C SER A 54 9.75 2.04 -5.33
N ARG A 55 9.76 2.67 -4.15
CA ARG A 55 10.97 3.06 -3.40
C ARG A 55 11.41 2.00 -2.41
N VAL A 56 10.53 1.07 -2.05
CA VAL A 56 10.82 0.00 -1.10
C VAL A 56 11.14 -1.27 -1.88
N ALA A 57 12.39 -1.71 -1.82
CA ALA A 57 12.80 -2.94 -2.46
C ALA A 57 12.02 -4.14 -1.89
N THR A 58 11.54 -4.99 -2.77
CA THR A 58 10.86 -6.25 -2.44
C THR A 58 11.75 -7.36 -3.00
N VAL A 59 12.10 -8.33 -2.14
CA VAL A 59 13.06 -9.41 -2.44
C VAL A 59 12.34 -10.59 -3.04
#